data_AF-A0AB34GNG6-F1
#
_entry.id   AF-A0AB34GNG6-F1
#
_cell.length_a   1.000
_cell.length_b   1.000
_cell.length_c   1.000
_cell.angle_alpha   90.00
_cell.angle_beta   90.00
_cell.angle_gamma   90.00
#
_symmetry.space_group_name_H-M   'P 1'
#
loop_
_entity.id
_entity.type
_entity.pdbx_description
1 polymer ?
#
loop_
_entity_poly.entity_id
_entity_poly.type
_entity_poly.pdbx_seq_one_letter_code
_entity_poly.pdbx_strand_id
1 'polypeptide(L)'
;MDDAPCGGHLTSPSGTILSPGWPGFYKDALSCAWVIEAQPGYPIKITFDRFKTEVNYDTLEVRDGRTYSAPLIGVYHGTQVPQFLVSTSNYLYLLFSTDKSHSDIGFQLRYETITLQSDHCLDPGIPVNGQRHGNDFYVGALVTFSCDSGYTLSDGEPLECEPNFQWSRALPSCEALCGGFIQGSRGTILSPGFPDFYPNNLNCTWIIETSHGK
;
A
#
# COMPACT_ATOMS: atom_id res chain seq x y z
N MET A 1 14.00 -19.58 17.95
CA MET A 1 13.77 -18.52 16.95
C MET A 1 12.77 -17.59 17.61
N ASP A 2 13.23 -16.42 18.04
CA ASP A 2 12.44 -15.53 18.88
C ASP A 2 11.26 -14.97 18.10
N ASP A 3 10.09 -15.01 18.72
CA ASP A 3 8.83 -14.48 18.20
C ASP A 3 8.96 -12.96 17.96
N ALA A 4 8.35 -12.42 16.90
CA ALA A 4 8.37 -10.99 16.64
C ALA A 4 7.66 -10.23 17.79
N PRO A 5 8.21 -9.10 18.26
CA PRO A 5 7.66 -8.40 19.43
C PRO A 5 6.30 -7.75 19.12
N CYS A 6 5.35 -7.91 20.03
CA CYS A 6 4.06 -7.21 20.01
C CYS A 6 4.24 -5.77 20.54
N GLY A 7 4.58 -4.86 19.63
CA GLY A 7 4.76 -3.44 19.93
C GLY A 7 6.19 -3.03 20.28
N GLY A 8 6.37 -1.73 20.51
CA GLY A 8 7.64 -1.14 20.91
C GLY A 8 7.83 0.32 20.49
N HIS A 9 8.91 0.92 20.97
CA HIS A 9 9.33 2.26 20.56
C HIS A 9 10.58 2.17 19.68
N LEU A 10 10.46 2.62 18.44
CA LEU A 10 11.44 2.43 17.38
C LEU A 10 12.03 3.78 16.99
N THR A 11 13.32 3.97 17.24
CA THR A 11 14.05 5.22 17.00
C THR A 11 15.16 5.09 15.94
N SER A 12 15.34 3.90 15.39
CA SER A 12 16.29 3.69 14.29
C SER A 12 15.79 4.42 13.03
N PRO A 13 16.69 4.94 12.17
CA PRO A 13 16.28 5.67 10.97
C PRO A 13 15.52 4.79 9.96
N SER A 14 15.69 3.47 10.04
CA SER A 14 14.91 2.49 9.28
C SER A 14 14.81 1.17 10.04
N GLY A 15 13.84 0.35 9.65
CA GLY A 15 13.67 -0.99 10.20
C GLY A 15 12.49 -1.75 9.60
N THR A 16 12.29 -2.97 10.10
CA THR A 16 11.20 -3.86 9.69
C THR A 16 10.31 -4.16 10.89
N ILE A 17 9.00 -4.10 10.70
CA ILE A 17 8.00 -4.55 11.66
C ILE A 17 7.31 -5.77 11.08
N LEU A 18 7.24 -6.81 11.89
CA LEU A 18 6.59 -8.08 11.57
C LEU A 18 5.41 -8.25 12.52
N SER A 19 4.31 -8.81 12.02
CA SER A 19 3.24 -9.27 12.90
C SER A 19 3.78 -10.31 13.91
N PRO A 20 3.31 -10.31 15.17
CA PRO A 20 3.66 -11.36 16.12
C PRO A 20 3.34 -12.74 15.53
N GLY A 21 4.21 -13.73 15.70
CA GLY A 21 4.07 -15.06 15.11
C GLY A 21 4.76 -15.25 13.75
N TRP A 22 5.21 -14.18 13.09
CA TRP A 22 5.86 -14.26 11.77
C TRP A 22 7.10 -15.19 11.76
N PRO A 23 7.32 -16.00 10.70
CA PRO A 23 6.55 -16.10 9.45
C PRO A 23 5.34 -17.03 9.52
N GLY A 24 4.98 -17.50 10.72
CA GLY A 24 3.74 -18.23 10.96
C GLY A 24 2.55 -17.29 11.13
N PHE A 25 1.43 -17.84 11.59
CA PHE A 25 0.21 -17.06 11.79
C PHE A 25 0.29 -16.21 13.04
N TYR A 26 -0.32 -15.02 13.01
CA TYR A 26 -0.47 -14.21 14.21
C TYR A 26 -1.45 -14.85 15.20
N LYS A 27 -1.40 -14.42 16.45
CA LYS A 27 -2.31 -14.92 17.50
C LYS A 27 -3.62 -14.15 17.48
N ASP A 28 -4.67 -14.79 17.96
CA ASP A 28 -5.96 -14.15 18.20
C ASP A 28 -5.88 -13.24 19.44
N ALA A 29 -6.79 -12.27 19.53
CA ALA A 29 -6.99 -11.32 20.63
C ALA A 29 -5.76 -10.46 20.97
N LEU A 30 -4.99 -10.07 19.95
CA LEU A 30 -3.83 -9.19 20.08
C LEU A 30 -4.25 -7.72 20.11
N SER A 31 -3.43 -6.93 20.82
CA SER A 31 -3.42 -5.48 20.75
C SER A 31 -1.97 -5.01 20.85
N CYS A 32 -1.33 -4.84 19.70
CA CYS A 32 0.10 -4.53 19.59
C CYS A 32 0.28 -3.11 19.07
N ALA A 33 1.05 -2.29 19.80
CA ALA A 33 1.25 -0.89 19.45
C ALA A 33 2.73 -0.56 19.24
N TRP A 34 3.06 0.02 18.08
CA TRP A 34 4.38 0.53 17.78
C TRP A 34 4.35 2.05 17.66
N VAL A 35 5.37 2.70 18.22
CA VAL A 35 5.66 4.11 17.98
C VAL A 35 6.96 4.17 17.21
N ILE A 36 6.93 4.78 16.03
CA ILE A 36 8.12 5.07 15.23
C ILE A 36 8.44 6.55 15.44
N GLU A 37 9.67 6.86 15.85
CA GLU A 37 10.16 8.20 16.10
C GLU A 37 11.37 8.48 15.21
N ALA A 38 11.21 9.46 14.32
CA ALA A 38 12.31 10.05 13.56
C ALA A 38 12.82 11.33 14.23
N GLN A 39 13.97 11.81 13.77
CA GLN A 39 14.48 13.12 14.19
C GLN A 39 13.48 14.23 13.84
N PRO A 40 13.39 15.30 14.65
CA PRO A 40 12.49 16.41 14.36
C PRO A 40 12.69 16.99 12.95
N GLY A 41 11.60 17.15 12.22
CA GLY A 41 11.60 17.68 10.85
C GLY A 41 11.77 16.64 9.74
N TYR A 42 11.98 15.36 10.07
CA TYR A 42 12.08 14.28 9.08
C TYR A 42 10.81 13.42 9.06
N PRO A 43 10.11 13.32 7.92
CA PRO A 43 8.99 12.40 7.74
C PRO A 43 9.40 10.93 7.76
N ILE A 44 8.44 10.04 7.98
CA ILE A 44 8.60 8.59 7.98
C ILE A 44 7.77 8.01 6.83
N LYS A 45 8.42 7.20 5.99
CA LYS A 45 7.76 6.39 4.96
C LYS A 45 7.53 4.98 5.50
N ILE A 46 6.34 4.42 5.28
CA ILE A 46 6.04 3.00 5.50
C ILE A 46 5.75 2.34 4.16
N THR A 47 6.40 1.21 3.90
CA THR A 47 6.15 0.36 2.74
C THR A 47 5.76 -1.04 3.21
N PHE A 48 4.76 -1.64 2.59
CA PHE A 48 4.31 -2.99 2.90
C PHE A 48 4.93 -3.99 1.92
N ASP A 49 5.66 -4.99 2.43
CA ASP A 49 6.21 -6.06 1.60
C ASP A 49 5.23 -7.23 1.50
N ARG A 50 4.54 -7.52 2.61
CA ARG A 50 3.54 -8.59 2.74
C ARG A 50 2.41 -8.11 3.64
N PHE A 51 1.19 -8.47 3.28
CA PHE A 51 0.01 -8.16 4.07
C PHE A 51 -1.07 -9.20 3.80
N LYS A 52 -1.54 -9.86 4.86
CA LYS A 52 -2.68 -10.77 4.82
C LYS A 52 -3.24 -10.92 6.23
N THR A 53 -4.42 -10.36 6.46
CA THR A 53 -5.16 -10.45 7.72
C THR A 53 -6.61 -10.84 7.47
N GLU A 54 -7.35 -11.17 8.52
CA GLU A 54 -8.78 -11.38 8.39
C GLU A 54 -9.50 -10.09 7.93
N VAL A 55 -10.23 -10.21 6.82
CA VAL A 55 -10.94 -9.08 6.21
C VAL A 55 -12.04 -8.57 7.16
N ASN A 56 -12.06 -7.26 7.44
CA ASN A 56 -13.03 -6.55 8.30
C ASN A 56 -12.93 -6.80 9.82
N TYR A 57 -12.07 -7.70 10.29
CA TYR A 57 -11.97 -8.04 11.72
C TYR A 57 -10.58 -7.69 12.28
N ASP A 58 -9.53 -8.15 11.59
CA ASP A 58 -8.15 -7.93 12.01
C ASP A 58 -7.54 -6.74 11.27
N THR A 59 -7.18 -5.70 12.03
CA THR A 59 -6.83 -4.39 11.46
C THR A 59 -5.46 -3.92 11.92
N LEU A 60 -4.72 -3.34 10.98
CA LEU A 60 -3.56 -2.50 11.24
C LEU A 60 -3.95 -1.04 11.00
N GLU A 61 -4.10 -0.28 12.08
CA GLU A 61 -4.26 1.17 12.02
C GLU A 61 -2.90 1.88 11.98
N VAL A 62 -2.80 2.93 11.17
CA VAL A 62 -1.64 3.83 11.13
C VAL A 62 -2.11 5.26 11.34
N ARG A 63 -1.49 5.95 12.30
CA ARG A 63 -1.82 7.32 12.69
C ARG A 63 -0.61 8.24 12.59
N ASP A 64 -0.83 9.46 12.12
CA ASP A 64 0.20 10.49 11.91
C ASP A 64 0.46 11.28 13.19
N GLY A 65 1.29 10.72 14.05
CA GLY A 65 1.64 11.28 15.35
C GLY A 65 2.03 10.20 16.36
N ARG A 66 2.29 10.61 17.60
CA ARG A 66 2.86 9.73 18.63
C ARG A 66 1.85 8.84 19.35
N THR A 67 0.56 9.20 19.32
CA THR A 67 -0.46 8.60 20.20
C THR A 67 -1.67 8.08 19.43
N TYR A 68 -2.49 7.27 20.10
CA TYR A 68 -3.75 6.74 19.56
C TYR A 68 -4.77 7.84 19.15
N SER A 69 -4.63 9.05 19.72
CA SER A 69 -5.48 10.21 19.41
C SER A 69 -5.03 10.99 18.18
N ALA A 70 -3.89 10.63 17.58
CA ALA A 70 -3.38 11.28 16.37
C ALA A 70 -4.29 11.00 15.15
N PRO A 71 -4.24 11.87 14.11
CA PRO A 71 -4.99 11.69 12.88
C PRO A 71 -4.78 10.29 12.28
N LEU A 72 -5.87 9.60 11.97
CA LEU A 72 -5.84 8.31 11.30
C LEU A 72 -5.53 8.51 9.82
N ILE A 73 -4.47 7.88 9.33
CA ILE A 73 -4.03 7.99 7.93
C ILE A 73 -4.14 6.68 7.15
N GLY A 74 -4.39 5.56 7.84
CA GLY A 74 -4.65 4.28 7.19
C GLY A 74 -5.28 3.27 8.15
N VAL A 75 -6.18 2.44 7.61
CA VAL A 75 -6.69 1.23 8.25
C VAL A 75 -6.57 0.13 7.21
N TYR A 76 -5.79 -0.91 7.53
CA TYR A 76 -5.48 -1.97 6.60
C TYR A 76 -5.99 -3.30 7.15
N HIS A 77 -6.65 -4.08 6.30
CA HIS A 77 -7.10 -5.43 6.58
C HIS A 77 -7.22 -6.22 5.27
N GLY A 78 -7.42 -7.53 5.37
CA GLY A 78 -7.63 -8.39 4.21
C GLY A 78 -6.32 -8.77 3.52
N THR A 79 -6.41 -9.02 2.22
CA THR A 79 -5.34 -9.73 1.48
C THR A 79 -4.56 -8.84 0.53
N GLN A 80 -5.07 -7.63 0.27
CA GLN A 80 -4.39 -6.68 -0.59
C GLN A 80 -3.20 -6.06 0.13
N VAL A 81 -2.01 -6.13 -0.48
CA VAL A 81 -0.84 -5.39 0.00
C VAL A 81 -1.09 -3.88 -0.16
N PRO A 82 -1.06 -3.09 0.94
CA PRO A 82 -1.39 -1.67 0.85
C PRO A 82 -0.34 -0.84 0.13
N GLN A 83 -0.78 0.34 -0.34
CA GLN A 83 0.10 1.38 -0.85
C GLN A 83 1.02 1.89 0.28
N PHE A 84 2.23 2.31 -0.06
CA PHE A 84 3.08 3.02 0.89
C PHE A 84 2.39 4.31 1.36
N LEU A 85 2.81 4.79 2.54
CA LEU A 85 2.36 6.07 3.08
C LEU A 85 3.57 6.88 3.57
N VAL A 86 3.36 8.18 3.70
CA VAL A 86 4.35 9.13 4.22
C VAL A 86 3.67 9.97 5.29
N SER A 87 4.28 10.04 6.48
CA SER A 87 3.80 10.90 7.55
C SER A 87 4.02 12.38 7.23
N THR A 88 3.22 13.26 7.83
CA THR A 88 3.49 14.70 7.87
C THR A 88 4.28 15.11 9.12
N SER A 89 4.24 14.29 10.17
CA SER A 89 5.04 14.47 11.39
C SER A 89 6.30 13.59 11.40
N ASN A 90 7.12 13.72 12.43
CA ASN A 90 8.25 12.83 12.71
C ASN A 90 7.86 11.61 13.58
N TYR A 91 6.56 11.35 13.75
CA TYR A 91 6.06 10.20 14.50
C TYR A 91 5.01 9.42 13.69
N LEU A 92 5.03 8.11 13.83
CA LEU A 92 3.91 7.26 13.45
C LEU A 92 3.51 6.37 14.62
N TYR A 93 2.20 6.25 14.85
CA TYR A 93 1.61 5.31 15.80
C TYR A 93 0.89 4.23 15.02
N LEU A 94 1.29 2.98 15.22
CA LEU A 94 0.69 1.80 14.60
C LEU A 94 0.00 0.97 15.67
N LEU A 95 -1.20 0.49 15.36
CA LEU A 95 -1.95 -0.43 16.22
C LEU A 95 -2.45 -1.61 15.41
N PHE A 96 -1.93 -2.81 15.71
CA PHE A 96 -2.46 -4.05 15.19
C PHE A 96 -3.38 -4.68 16.22
N SER A 97 -4.65 -4.87 15.85
CA SER A 97 -5.68 -5.48 16.70
C SER A 97 -6.28 -6.68 16.00
N THR A 98 -6.41 -7.79 16.72
CA THR A 98 -7.03 -9.02 16.20
C THR A 98 -8.24 -9.43 17.04
N ASP A 99 -9.20 -10.09 16.38
CA ASP A 99 -10.41 -10.61 16.99
C ASP A 99 -10.14 -11.96 17.70
N LYS A 100 -11.17 -12.74 18.10
CA LYS A 100 -10.97 -13.99 18.88
C LYS A 100 -10.76 -15.24 18.01
N SER A 101 -10.60 -15.13 16.70
CA SER A 101 -10.49 -16.27 15.78
C SER A 101 -9.79 -15.91 14.47
N HIS A 102 -9.57 -16.90 13.61
CA HIS A 102 -9.20 -16.72 12.20
C HIS A 102 -7.94 -15.88 11.92
N SER A 103 -6.82 -16.33 12.46
CA SER A 103 -5.51 -15.79 12.09
C SER A 103 -5.03 -16.17 10.68
N ASP A 104 -4.17 -15.31 10.13
CA ASP A 104 -3.44 -15.52 8.88
C ASP A 104 -1.95 -15.19 9.07
N ILE A 105 -1.17 -15.17 8.00
CA ILE A 105 0.29 -14.91 8.05
C ILE A 105 0.66 -13.50 8.53
N GLY A 106 -0.28 -12.56 8.51
CA GLY A 106 -0.07 -11.19 8.99
C GLY A 106 0.69 -10.31 8.00
N PHE A 107 1.63 -9.50 8.51
CA PHE A 107 2.30 -8.50 7.70
C PHE A 107 3.81 -8.42 7.95
N GLN A 108 4.51 -8.03 6.89
CA GLN A 108 5.87 -7.53 6.94
C GLN A 108 5.85 -6.14 6.32
N LEU A 109 6.20 -5.13 7.11
CA LEU A 109 6.34 -3.76 6.65
C LEU A 109 7.74 -3.21 6.98
N ARG A 110 8.19 -2.26 6.18
CA ARG A 110 9.44 -1.54 6.37
C ARG A 110 9.13 -0.07 6.59
N TYR A 111 9.85 0.54 7.51
CA TYR A 111 9.82 1.98 7.71
C TYR A 111 11.20 2.58 7.47
N GLU A 112 11.22 3.81 6.99
CA GLU A 112 12.44 4.59 6.80
C GLU A 112 12.17 6.08 6.98
N THR A 113 13.16 6.78 7.52
CA THR A 113 13.16 8.23 7.65
C THR A 113 13.49 8.84 6.29
N ILE A 114 12.60 9.69 5.79
CA ILE A 114 12.81 10.39 4.52
C ILE A 114 13.84 11.48 4.73
N THR A 115 14.98 11.37 4.05
CA THR A 115 15.96 12.45 3.96
C THR A 115 15.67 13.26 2.69
N LEU A 116 15.44 14.56 2.84
CA LEU A 116 15.21 15.44 1.69
C LEU A 116 16.49 15.54 0.87
N GLN A 117 16.49 14.93 -0.31
CA GLN A 117 17.53 15.12 -1.33
C GLN A 117 17.13 16.31 -2.19
N SER A 118 18.06 17.25 -2.42
CA SER A 118 17.81 18.51 -3.13
C SER A 118 18.11 18.44 -4.63
N ASP A 119 18.17 17.24 -5.19
CA ASP A 119 18.45 16.97 -6.60
C ASP A 119 17.46 16.00 -7.25
N HIS A 120 16.64 15.29 -6.45
CA HIS A 120 15.74 14.24 -6.92
C HIS A 120 14.36 14.34 -6.27
N CYS A 121 13.31 13.90 -6.97
CA CYS A 121 12.01 13.67 -6.38
C CYS A 121 12.03 12.44 -5.45
N LEU A 122 11.13 12.42 -4.47
CA LEU A 122 10.91 11.22 -3.66
C LEU A 122 10.41 10.07 -4.54
N ASP A 123 10.81 8.83 -4.24
CA ASP A 123 10.29 7.67 -4.96
C ASP A 123 8.74 7.67 -4.95
N PRO A 124 8.07 7.81 -6.12
CA PRO A 124 6.63 7.91 -6.21
C PRO A 124 5.93 6.60 -5.82
N GLY A 125 6.69 5.51 -5.70
CA GLY A 125 6.23 4.16 -5.41
C GLY A 125 5.69 3.43 -6.63
N ILE A 126 4.91 2.39 -6.36
CA ILE A 126 4.30 1.50 -7.36
C ILE A 126 2.81 1.40 -6.99
N PRO A 127 1.88 1.54 -7.95
CA PRO A 127 0.46 1.36 -7.68
C PRO A 127 0.19 -0.06 -7.16
N VAL A 128 -0.71 -0.19 -6.20
CA VAL A 128 -1.25 -1.49 -5.79
C VAL A 128 -1.81 -2.23 -7.01
N ASN A 129 -1.41 -3.49 -7.21
CA ASN A 129 -1.73 -4.30 -8.41
C ASN A 129 -1.25 -3.68 -9.74
N GLY A 130 -0.11 -3.01 -9.68
CA GLY A 130 0.54 -2.43 -10.83
C GLY A 130 2.06 -2.50 -10.75
N GLN A 131 2.68 -1.91 -11.76
CA GLN A 131 4.11 -1.93 -11.99
C GLN A 131 4.54 -0.53 -12.44
N ARG A 132 5.68 -0.07 -11.94
CA ARG A 132 6.35 1.13 -12.41
C ARG A 132 7.41 0.74 -13.44
N HIS A 133 7.47 1.51 -14.52
CA HIS A 133 8.52 1.47 -15.51
C HIS A 133 9.43 2.69 -15.33
N GLY A 134 10.71 2.43 -15.10
CA GLY A 134 11.70 3.47 -14.76
C GLY A 134 12.04 3.51 -13.27
N ASN A 135 13.28 3.93 -12.99
CA ASN A 135 13.87 3.98 -11.65
C ASN A 135 14.74 5.24 -11.43
N ASP A 136 14.64 6.19 -12.35
CA ASP A 136 15.32 7.48 -12.30
C ASP A 136 14.38 8.52 -11.71
N PHE A 137 14.85 9.27 -10.72
CA PHE A 137 14.05 10.28 -10.00
C PHE A 137 14.68 11.68 -10.02
N TYR A 138 15.69 11.90 -10.87
CA TYR A 138 16.27 13.24 -11.05
C TYR A 138 15.29 14.18 -11.74
N VAL A 139 15.48 15.50 -11.55
CA VAL A 139 14.65 16.52 -12.20
C VAL A 139 14.64 16.33 -13.72
N GLY A 140 13.45 16.25 -14.31
CA GLY A 140 13.20 15.96 -15.72
C GLY A 140 13.07 14.46 -16.06
N ALA A 141 13.26 13.56 -15.08
CA ALA A 141 13.01 12.14 -15.29
C ALA A 141 11.51 11.86 -15.48
N LEU A 142 11.21 10.88 -16.34
CA LEU A 142 9.86 10.40 -16.62
C LEU A 142 9.72 8.95 -16.15
N VAL A 143 8.64 8.66 -15.42
CA VAL A 143 8.25 7.29 -15.06
C VAL A 143 6.84 7.00 -15.53
N THR A 144 6.60 5.78 -16.00
CA THR A 144 5.28 5.33 -16.46
C THR A 144 4.80 4.14 -15.65
N PHE A 145 3.51 3.83 -15.75
CA PHE A 145 2.88 2.79 -14.95
C PHE A 145 2.04 1.88 -15.83
N SER A 146 1.91 0.64 -15.41
CA SER A 146 0.96 -0.32 -15.98
C SER A 146 0.30 -1.11 -14.86
N CYS A 147 -0.89 -1.62 -15.10
CA CYS A 147 -1.59 -2.46 -14.14
C CYS A 147 -1.40 -3.95 -14.44
N ASP A 148 -1.52 -4.77 -13.41
CA ASP A 148 -1.59 -6.22 -13.55
C ASP A 148 -2.87 -6.62 -14.31
N SER A 149 -2.87 -7.81 -14.92
CA SER A 149 -3.97 -8.28 -15.77
C SER A 149 -5.34 -8.19 -15.08
N GLY A 150 -6.27 -7.47 -15.71
CA GLY A 150 -7.65 -7.30 -15.22
C GLY A 150 -7.89 -6.02 -14.40
N TYR A 151 -6.82 -5.28 -14.08
CA TYR A 151 -6.91 -3.94 -13.51
C TYR A 151 -6.76 -2.87 -14.60
N THR A 152 -7.38 -1.72 -14.39
CA THR A 152 -7.33 -0.56 -15.30
C THR A 152 -6.61 0.59 -14.61
N LEU A 153 -5.71 1.26 -15.34
CA LEU A 153 -4.96 2.41 -14.84
C LEU A 153 -5.85 3.66 -14.85
N SER A 154 -5.87 4.41 -13.76
CA SER A 154 -6.71 5.61 -13.65
C SER A 154 -6.20 6.80 -14.45
N ASP A 155 -4.89 6.89 -14.69
CA ASP A 155 -4.26 7.89 -15.55
C ASP A 155 -3.05 7.30 -16.28
N GLY A 156 -3.03 7.43 -17.61
CA GLY A 156 -1.98 6.88 -18.48
C GLY A 156 -0.82 7.82 -18.76
N GLU A 157 -0.88 9.07 -18.27
CA GLU A 157 0.18 10.05 -18.49
C GLU A 157 1.44 9.73 -17.67
N PRO A 158 2.65 9.91 -18.24
CA PRO A 158 3.90 9.78 -17.48
C PRO A 158 3.96 10.77 -16.31
N LEU A 159 4.56 10.35 -15.20
CA LEU A 159 4.93 11.28 -14.13
C LEU A 159 6.31 11.87 -14.42
N GLU A 160 6.41 13.19 -14.33
CA GLU A 160 7.64 13.95 -14.52
C GLU A 160 8.13 14.51 -13.18
N CYS A 161 9.42 14.38 -12.89
CA CYS A 161 10.01 15.01 -11.72
C CYS A 161 10.28 16.48 -12.03
N GLU A 162 9.51 17.39 -11.44
CA GLU A 162 9.59 18.82 -11.73
C GLU A 162 10.77 19.50 -10.99
N PRO A 163 11.20 20.71 -11.40
CA PRO A 163 12.30 21.45 -10.76
C PRO A 163 12.12 21.79 -9.28
N ASN A 164 10.92 21.64 -8.74
CA ASN A 164 10.59 21.81 -7.32
C ASN A 164 10.74 20.51 -6.50
N PHE A 165 11.29 19.44 -7.10
CA PHE A 165 11.45 18.10 -6.51
C PHE A 165 10.12 17.42 -6.16
N GLN A 166 9.06 17.78 -6.89
CA GLN A 166 7.74 17.14 -6.80
C GLN A 166 7.40 16.50 -8.13
N TRP A 167 6.69 15.38 -8.06
CA TRP A 167 6.10 14.79 -9.26
C TRP A 167 4.99 15.69 -9.77
N SER A 168 4.91 15.82 -11.10
CA SER A 168 3.89 16.63 -11.78
C SER A 168 2.45 16.26 -11.36
N ARG A 169 2.24 15.02 -10.93
CA ARG A 169 0.94 14.47 -10.52
C ARG A 169 1.12 13.42 -9.42
N ALA A 170 0.00 13.05 -8.80
CA ALA A 170 -0.02 11.94 -7.84
C ALA A 170 0.18 10.58 -8.55
N LEU A 171 0.66 9.59 -7.79
CA LEU A 171 0.75 8.20 -8.25
C LEU A 171 -0.63 7.71 -8.75
N PRO A 172 -0.74 7.15 -9.97
CA PRO A 172 -2.01 6.60 -10.46
C PRO A 172 -2.41 5.33 -9.68
N SER A 173 -3.70 4.99 -9.76
CA SER A 173 -4.28 3.78 -9.19
C SER A 173 -4.55 2.71 -10.26
N CYS A 174 -4.49 1.44 -9.86
CA CYS A 174 -4.91 0.30 -10.66
C CYS A 174 -6.15 -0.32 -10.05
N GLU A 175 -7.28 -0.24 -10.77
CA GLU A 175 -8.60 -0.58 -10.23
C GLU A 175 -9.29 -1.68 -11.03
N ALA A 176 -9.89 -2.64 -10.32
CA ALA A 176 -10.81 -3.59 -10.91
C ALA A 176 -12.18 -2.91 -11.06
N LEU A 177 -12.52 -2.50 -12.29
CA LEU A 177 -13.71 -1.70 -12.55
C LEU A 177 -14.99 -2.56 -12.62
N CYS A 178 -16.12 -1.95 -12.23
CA CYS A 178 -17.46 -2.53 -12.38
C CYS A 178 -17.97 -2.36 -13.82
N GLY A 179 -17.39 -3.14 -14.73
CA GLY A 179 -17.67 -3.08 -16.16
C GLY A 179 -16.55 -2.43 -16.96
N GLY A 180 -16.70 -2.47 -18.29
CA GLY A 180 -15.69 -1.96 -19.21
C GLY A 180 -15.74 -2.65 -20.56
N PHE A 181 -14.82 -2.23 -21.43
CA PHE A 181 -14.68 -2.76 -22.78
C PHE A 181 -13.35 -3.49 -22.91
N ILE A 182 -13.40 -4.77 -23.28
CA ILE A 182 -12.22 -5.63 -23.38
C ILE A 182 -12.10 -6.07 -24.83
N GLN A 183 -11.00 -5.67 -25.47
CA GLN A 183 -10.65 -6.11 -26.81
C GLN A 183 -9.60 -7.20 -26.77
N GLY A 184 -9.81 -8.28 -27.53
CA GLY A 184 -8.81 -9.31 -27.75
C GLY A 184 -9.33 -10.73 -27.62
N SER A 185 -8.49 -11.70 -27.98
CA SER A 185 -8.82 -13.13 -27.93
C SER A 185 -8.61 -13.78 -26.55
N ARG A 186 -7.96 -13.08 -25.62
CA ARG A 186 -7.75 -13.47 -24.22
C ARG A 186 -7.66 -12.22 -23.33
N GLY A 187 -8.08 -12.34 -22.07
CA GLY A 187 -8.00 -11.28 -21.06
C GLY A 187 -8.42 -11.79 -19.68
N THR A 188 -8.31 -10.93 -18.66
CA THR A 188 -8.72 -11.21 -17.27
C THR A 188 -9.81 -10.24 -16.87
N ILE A 189 -10.87 -10.73 -16.23
CA ILE A 189 -11.92 -9.92 -15.62
C ILE A 189 -11.88 -10.17 -14.12
N LEU A 190 -11.91 -9.10 -13.35
CA LEU A 190 -11.94 -9.13 -11.89
C LEU A 190 -13.25 -8.53 -11.39
N SER A 191 -13.75 -9.02 -10.26
CA SER A 191 -14.83 -8.36 -9.55
C SER A 191 -14.34 -7.03 -8.97
N PRO A 192 -15.20 -6.00 -8.84
CA PRO A 192 -14.81 -4.76 -8.21
C PRO A 192 -14.28 -4.98 -6.79
N GLY A 193 -13.14 -4.38 -6.46
CA GLY A 193 -12.51 -4.54 -5.15
C GLY A 193 -11.74 -5.86 -4.93
N PHE A 194 -11.63 -6.72 -5.96
CA PHE A 194 -10.74 -7.90 -5.90
C PHE A 194 -9.31 -7.47 -5.50
N PRO A 195 -8.58 -8.25 -4.67
CA PRO A 195 -8.86 -9.61 -4.17
C PRO A 195 -9.77 -9.69 -2.95
N ASP A 196 -10.19 -8.56 -2.39
CA ASP A 196 -11.05 -8.54 -1.21
C ASP A 196 -12.54 -8.65 -1.61
N PHE A 197 -13.44 -8.45 -0.64
CA PHE A 197 -14.88 -8.55 -0.90
C PHE A 197 -15.36 -7.45 -1.83
N TYR A 198 -16.16 -7.83 -2.82
CA TYR A 198 -16.80 -6.88 -3.72
C TYR A 198 -17.93 -6.10 -3.00
N PRO A 199 -18.18 -4.83 -3.37
CA PRO A 199 -19.29 -4.07 -2.81
C PRO A 199 -20.67 -4.64 -3.18
N ASN A 200 -21.63 -4.51 -2.27
CA ASN A 200 -23.01 -4.93 -2.51
C ASN A 200 -23.74 -3.99 -3.49
N ASN A 201 -24.80 -4.49 -4.13
CA ASN A 201 -25.71 -3.73 -5.00
C ASN A 201 -25.09 -3.13 -6.27
N LEU A 202 -24.04 -3.74 -6.80
CA LEU A 202 -23.44 -3.36 -8.08
C LEU A 202 -24.09 -4.11 -9.25
N ASN A 203 -24.29 -3.43 -10.38
CA ASN A 203 -24.72 -4.04 -11.65
C ASN A 203 -23.65 -3.80 -12.71
N CYS A 204 -22.64 -4.67 -12.73
CA CYS A 204 -21.46 -4.53 -13.58
C CYS A 204 -21.68 -5.17 -14.95
N THR A 205 -21.30 -4.47 -16.02
CA THR A 205 -21.42 -4.97 -17.39
C THR A 205 -20.08 -4.87 -18.11
N TRP A 206 -19.53 -6.01 -18.55
CA TRP A 206 -18.34 -6.05 -19.40
C TRP A 206 -18.72 -6.41 -20.82
N ILE A 207 -18.20 -5.67 -21.78
CA ILE A 207 -18.39 -5.93 -23.21
C ILE A 207 -17.06 -6.46 -23.73
N ILE A 208 -17.07 -7.70 -24.22
CA ILE A 208 -15.89 -8.34 -24.79
C ILE A 208 -16.04 -8.31 -26.32
N GLU A 209 -15.12 -7.63 -26.99
CA GLU A 209 -15.03 -7.62 -28.44
C GLU A 209 -13.81 -8.43 -28.88
N THR A 210 -14.06 -9.39 -29.77
CA THR A 210 -12.98 -10.12 -30.45
C THR A 210 -12.95 -9.69 -31.90
N SER A 211 -11.77 -9.55 -32.49
CA SER A 211 -11.66 -9.32 -33.93
C SER A 211 -12.23 -10.53 -34.68
N HIS A 212 -13.34 -10.34 -35.39
CA HIS A 212 -13.89 -11.36 -36.29
C HIS A 212 -12.94 -11.61 -37.47
N GLY A 213 -12.36 -12.81 -37.59
CA GLY A 213 -11.72 -13.24 -38.84
C GLY A 213 -10.73 -14.42 -38.77
N LYS A 214 -11.28 -15.64 -38.85
CA LYS A 214 -10.71 -16.94 -39.30
C LYS A 214 -9.47 -17.51 -38.62
#